data_AF-A0A2A3A0B7-F1
#
_entry.id   AF-A0A2A3A0B7-F1
#
_cell.length_a   1.000
_cell.length_b   1.000
_cell.length_c   1.000
_cell.angle_alpha   90.00
_cell.angle_beta   90.00
_cell.angle_gamma   90.00
#
_symmetry.space_group_name_H-M   'P 1'
#
loop_
_entity.id
_entity.type
_entity.pdbx_description
1 polymer ?
#
loop_
_entity_poly.entity_id
_entity_poly.type
_entity_poly.pdbx_seq_one_letter_code
_entity_poly.pdbx_strand_id
1 'polypeptide(L)'
;MPKKYDEEFKARAVRLVSDHAEEYATRTACLTAVAKRLGVSYESLRRWINQAEVDTGVRDGAPTDTVRELRELKRKNRELEETIEILKAATKFLRAGERPATPLICAFIAEHRARFGVAPICRVLTEHGCVIAPRTFYAWLARPPSARALWDTVITEVLAGYYEPDEHGRRKPESLYGATKMWAHLQRQGITVARCTVERLMRVNGWRGVTRRKKVRTTVADPAATRAADLVKRQFRVRAPNVLLVADFTYVRLATGVFVYTAFAIDAYAGRIVGWTCSASKEDRFVRQAIRHAAQLRFNEGNPLMGNTIHHSDAGSQYTSVRFGETLTLSGLVASIGTVGDAFDNALAETTIGLYKTEAVRADSPFRRGPLQRLTDVELLTADWVHWYNTSRLMHRLGRIPPTEYETIYYATNTAQSEAAHP
;
A
#
# COMPACT_ATOMS: atom_id res chain seq x y z
N MET A 1 19.96 -62.49 -6.04
CA MET A 1 20.49 -61.68 -4.92
C MET A 1 21.85 -62.24 -4.49
N PRO A 2 22.89 -61.41 -4.28
CA PRO A 2 24.14 -61.91 -3.73
C PRO A 2 23.90 -62.49 -2.32
N LYS A 3 24.35 -63.73 -2.06
CA LYS A 3 24.31 -64.31 -0.70
C LYS A 3 25.11 -63.38 0.23
N LYS A 4 24.47 -62.87 1.28
CA LYS A 4 25.14 -62.10 2.33
C LYS A 4 25.76 -63.10 3.32
N TYR A 5 27.06 -63.01 3.50
CA TYR A 5 27.80 -63.79 4.49
C TYR A 5 28.16 -62.87 5.66
N ASP A 6 28.03 -63.40 6.87
CA ASP A 6 28.40 -62.69 8.10
C ASP A 6 29.92 -62.47 8.21
N GLU A 7 30.33 -61.42 8.92
CA GLU A 7 31.75 -61.04 9.03
C GLU A 7 32.58 -62.09 9.81
N GLU A 8 32.01 -62.73 10.83
CA GLU A 8 32.70 -63.82 11.55
C GLU A 8 32.92 -65.05 10.67
N PHE A 9 31.98 -65.31 9.75
CA PHE A 9 32.12 -66.38 8.77
C PHE A 9 33.23 -66.07 7.76
N LYS A 10 33.32 -64.83 7.27
CA LYS A 10 34.40 -64.41 6.36
C LYS A 10 35.78 -64.49 7.03
N ALA A 11 35.90 -64.02 8.27
CA ALA A 11 37.15 -64.07 9.02
C ALA A 11 37.64 -65.52 9.23
N ARG A 12 36.72 -66.44 9.57
CA ARG A 12 37.02 -67.88 9.67
C ARG A 12 37.42 -68.50 8.33
N ALA A 13 36.76 -68.11 7.24
CA ALA A 13 37.08 -68.59 5.91
C ALA A 13 38.47 -68.13 5.42
N VAL A 14 38.85 -66.88 5.72
CA VAL A 14 40.19 -66.34 5.44
C VAL A 14 41.25 -67.10 6.24
N ARG A 15 41.03 -67.27 7.55
CA ARG A 15 41.95 -68.00 8.43
C ARG A 15 42.16 -69.45 7.98
N LEU A 16 41.07 -70.14 7.60
CA LEU A 16 41.14 -71.52 7.09
C LEU A 16 42.00 -71.64 5.83
N VAL A 17 42.00 -70.63 4.95
CA VAL A 17 42.89 -70.65 3.77
C VAL A 17 44.33 -70.37 4.16
N SER A 18 44.59 -69.47 5.12
CA SER A 18 45.94 -69.22 5.64
C SER A 18 46.52 -70.47 6.32
N ASP A 19 45.73 -71.16 7.15
CA ASP A 19 46.16 -72.33 7.93
C ASP A 19 46.51 -73.53 7.02
N HIS A 20 45.81 -73.69 5.90
CA HIS A 20 46.04 -74.78 4.94
C HIS A 20 46.83 -74.33 3.69
N ALA A 21 47.46 -73.15 3.70
CA ALA A 21 48.13 -72.61 2.51
C ALA A 21 49.32 -73.48 2.03
N GLU A 22 50.05 -74.10 2.96
CA GLU A 22 51.24 -74.91 2.70
C GLU A 22 50.93 -76.34 2.25
N GLU A 23 49.69 -76.81 2.45
CA GLU A 23 49.25 -78.16 2.10
C GLU A 23 48.96 -78.33 0.60
N TYR A 24 48.96 -77.24 -0.18
CA TYR A 24 48.63 -77.26 -1.60
C TYR A 24 49.75 -76.64 -2.44
N ALA A 25 50.04 -77.26 -3.59
CA ALA A 25 51.09 -76.82 -4.51
C ALA A 25 50.87 -75.42 -5.11
N THR A 26 49.62 -74.91 -5.14
CA THR A 26 49.32 -73.56 -5.63
C THR A 26 48.21 -72.89 -4.82
N ARG A 27 48.31 -71.57 -4.69
CA ARG A 27 47.28 -70.73 -4.04
C ARG A 27 45.89 -70.93 -4.63
N THR A 28 45.80 -71.12 -5.95
CA THR A 28 44.53 -71.37 -6.65
C THR A 28 43.92 -72.72 -6.27
N ALA A 29 44.75 -73.76 -6.09
CA ALA A 29 44.29 -75.07 -5.65
C ALA A 29 43.74 -75.03 -4.20
N CYS A 30 44.45 -74.36 -3.29
CA CYS A 30 43.99 -74.16 -1.91
C CYS A 30 42.64 -73.40 -1.87
N LEU A 31 42.55 -72.27 -2.56
CA LEU A 31 41.32 -71.47 -2.65
C LEU A 31 40.14 -72.27 -3.24
N THR A 32 40.38 -73.09 -4.27
CA THR A 32 39.33 -73.90 -4.92
C THR A 32 38.83 -75.01 -3.98
N ALA A 33 39.73 -75.68 -3.27
CA ALA A 33 39.39 -76.72 -2.31
C ALA A 33 38.62 -76.16 -1.11
N VAL A 34 39.08 -75.05 -0.54
CA VAL A 34 38.43 -74.41 0.62
C VAL A 34 37.09 -73.77 0.23
N ALA A 35 36.98 -73.13 -0.94
CA ALA A 35 35.71 -72.61 -1.45
C ALA A 35 34.65 -73.72 -1.60
N LYS A 36 35.04 -74.88 -2.15
CA LYS A 36 34.17 -76.05 -2.29
C LYS A 36 33.73 -76.60 -0.92
N ARG A 37 34.64 -76.65 0.06
CA ARG A 37 34.37 -77.13 1.43
C ARG A 37 33.42 -76.20 2.20
N LEU A 38 33.53 -74.89 2.00
CA LEU A 38 32.69 -73.88 2.67
C LEU A 38 31.37 -73.58 1.92
N GLY A 39 31.16 -74.15 0.73
CA GLY A 39 29.98 -73.88 -0.09
C GLY A 39 29.89 -72.44 -0.64
N VAL A 40 31.04 -71.77 -0.77
CA VAL A 40 31.17 -70.38 -1.26
C VAL A 40 31.77 -70.39 -2.66
N SER A 41 31.46 -69.39 -3.50
CA SER A 41 32.14 -69.27 -4.79
C SER A 41 33.63 -68.94 -4.61
N TYR A 42 34.47 -69.52 -5.46
CA TYR A 42 35.90 -69.24 -5.52
C TYR A 42 36.20 -67.72 -5.54
N GLU A 43 35.45 -66.98 -6.36
CA GLU A 43 35.65 -65.54 -6.55
C GLU A 43 35.28 -64.72 -5.29
N SER A 44 34.29 -65.15 -4.50
CA SER A 44 33.98 -64.49 -3.23
C SER A 44 35.06 -64.74 -2.18
N LEU A 45 35.56 -65.97 -2.06
CA LEU A 45 36.64 -66.30 -1.11
C LEU A 45 37.95 -65.60 -1.49
N ARG A 46 38.29 -65.58 -2.79
CA ARG A 46 39.44 -64.86 -3.32
C ARG A 46 39.38 -63.36 -3.01
N ARG A 47 38.21 -62.72 -3.13
CA ARG A 47 38.03 -61.29 -2.78
C ARG A 47 38.21 -61.03 -1.29
N TRP A 48 37.70 -61.90 -0.41
CA TRP A 48 37.89 -61.75 1.03
C TRP A 48 39.35 -61.86 1.44
N ILE A 49 40.08 -62.79 0.85
CA ILE A 49 41.51 -63.00 1.15
C ILE A 49 42.35 -61.86 0.57
N ASN A 50 42.07 -61.42 -0.66
CA ASN A 50 42.75 -60.25 -1.21
C ASN A 50 42.51 -59.01 -0.34
N GLN A 51 41.29 -58.83 0.19
CA GLN A 51 40.99 -57.70 1.08
C GLN A 51 41.67 -57.86 2.44
N ALA A 52 41.74 -59.07 3.00
CA ALA A 52 42.46 -59.34 4.24
C ALA A 52 43.98 -59.10 4.08
N GLU A 53 44.58 -59.48 2.95
CA GLU A 53 45.98 -59.18 2.63
C GLU A 53 46.24 -57.67 2.47
N VAL A 54 45.26 -56.92 1.96
CA VAL A 54 45.30 -55.45 1.91
C VAL A 54 45.19 -54.86 3.32
N ASP A 55 44.31 -55.40 4.15
CA ASP A 55 44.11 -54.95 5.53
C ASP A 55 45.33 -55.24 6.42
N THR A 56 46.10 -56.31 6.14
CA THR A 56 47.36 -56.64 6.82
C THR A 56 48.62 -56.03 6.18
N GLY A 57 48.47 -55.26 5.09
CA GLY A 57 49.60 -54.59 4.40
C GLY A 57 50.50 -55.51 3.58
N VAL A 58 50.07 -56.75 3.31
CA VAL A 58 50.78 -57.74 2.47
C VAL A 58 50.56 -57.43 0.97
N ARG A 59 49.50 -56.68 0.65
CA ARG A 59 49.11 -56.33 -0.71
C ARG A 59 48.72 -54.86 -0.80
N ASP A 60 49.09 -54.21 -1.90
CA ASP A 60 48.65 -52.85 -2.18
C ASP A 60 47.13 -52.77 -2.40
N GLY A 61 46.48 -51.85 -1.68
CA GLY A 61 45.04 -51.58 -1.76
C GLY A 61 44.59 -50.64 -0.65
N ALA A 62 43.32 -50.22 -0.66
CA ALA A 62 42.74 -49.41 0.41
C ALA A 62 42.21 -50.33 1.54
N PRO A 63 42.71 -50.21 2.79
CA PRO A 63 42.20 -50.98 3.92
C PRO A 63 40.71 -50.76 4.17
N THR A 64 39.99 -51.80 4.58
CA THR A 64 38.55 -51.78 4.86
C THR A 64 38.16 -50.65 5.81
N ASP A 65 38.96 -50.42 6.86
CA ASP A 65 38.74 -49.35 7.84
C ASP A 65 38.88 -47.96 7.22
N THR A 66 39.89 -47.75 6.37
CA THR A 66 40.07 -46.46 5.68
C THR A 66 38.93 -46.18 4.70
N VAL A 67 38.43 -47.20 4.00
CA VAL A 67 37.27 -47.06 3.10
C VAL A 67 36.00 -46.74 3.89
N ARG A 68 35.81 -47.35 5.06
CA ARG A 68 34.69 -47.07 5.96
C ARG A 68 34.77 -45.65 6.49
N GLU A 69 35.92 -45.23 7.01
CA GLU A 69 36.16 -43.89 7.52
C GLU A 69 35.96 -42.83 6.42
N LEU A 70 36.48 -43.07 5.22
CA LEU A 70 36.26 -42.18 4.06
C LEU A 70 34.78 -42.03 3.72
N ARG A 71 33.97 -43.09 3.83
CA ARG A 71 32.52 -43.00 3.61
C ARG A 71 31.83 -42.20 4.71
N GLU A 72 32.22 -42.40 5.97
CA GLU A 72 31.68 -41.66 7.11
C GLU A 72 32.05 -40.17 7.03
N LEU A 73 33.31 -39.86 6.71
CA LEU A 73 33.80 -38.49 6.50
C LEU A 73 33.12 -37.83 5.31
N LYS A 74 32.97 -38.52 4.16
CA LYS A 74 32.22 -37.99 3.00
C LYS A 74 30.74 -37.73 3.34
N ARG A 75 30.14 -38.55 4.20
CA ARG A 75 28.77 -38.30 4.69
C ARG A 75 28.74 -37.05 5.58
N LYS A 76 29.64 -36.94 6.56
CA LYS A 76 29.75 -35.78 7.45
C LYS A 76 30.02 -34.49 6.68
N ASN A 77 30.94 -34.50 5.71
CA ASN A 77 31.25 -33.33 4.88
C ASN A 77 30.01 -32.85 4.10
N ARG A 78 29.23 -33.76 3.50
CA ARG A 78 28.00 -33.37 2.82
C ARG A 78 26.97 -32.76 3.76
N GLU A 79 26.81 -33.31 4.97
CA GLU A 79 25.90 -32.77 5.99
C GLU A 79 26.35 -31.39 6.50
N LEU A 80 27.67 -31.20 6.67
CA LEU A 80 28.26 -29.91 7.04
C LEU A 80 28.12 -28.89 5.91
N GLU A 81 28.35 -29.27 4.65
CA GLU A 81 28.14 -28.42 3.49
C GLU A 81 26.68 -27.97 3.37
N GLU A 82 25.72 -28.89 3.55
CA GLU A 82 24.30 -28.57 3.58
C GLU A 82 23.94 -27.63 4.74
N THR A 83 24.49 -27.88 5.93
CA THR A 83 24.32 -27.01 7.11
C THR A 83 24.83 -25.60 6.85
N ILE A 84 26.03 -25.47 6.29
CA ILE A 84 26.61 -24.18 5.92
C ILE A 84 25.72 -23.44 4.93
N GLU A 85 25.18 -24.11 3.92
CA GLU A 85 24.29 -23.49 2.94
C GLU A 85 22.94 -23.05 3.56
N ILE A 86 22.37 -23.84 4.47
CA ILE A 86 21.17 -23.47 5.22
C ILE A 86 21.45 -22.23 6.08
N LEU A 87 22.58 -22.20 6.80
CA LEU A 87 22.97 -21.07 7.64
C LEU A 87 23.25 -19.81 6.80
N LYS A 88 23.91 -19.94 5.65
CA LYS A 88 24.11 -18.84 4.70
C LYS A 88 22.77 -18.26 4.24
N ALA A 89 21.80 -19.11 3.89
CA ALA A 89 20.44 -18.66 3.57
C ALA A 89 19.76 -17.98 4.77
N ALA A 90 19.94 -18.54 5.98
CA ALA A 90 19.40 -18.00 7.21
C ALA A 90 20.11 -16.73 7.73
N THR A 91 21.25 -16.32 7.16
CA THR A 91 22.01 -15.16 7.67
C THR A 91 21.19 -13.85 7.66
N LYS A 92 20.30 -13.65 6.68
CA LYS A 92 19.40 -12.49 6.66
C LYS A 92 18.31 -12.59 7.75
N PHE A 93 17.95 -13.81 8.11
CA PHE A 93 16.88 -14.16 9.02
C PHE A 93 17.32 -14.13 10.50
N LEU A 94 18.58 -14.48 10.80
CA LEU A 94 19.14 -14.58 12.16
C LEU A 94 19.80 -13.29 12.69
N ARG A 95 19.77 -12.18 11.92
CA ARG A 95 20.58 -10.96 12.18
C ARG A 95 20.06 -10.03 13.27
N ALA A 96 18.89 -10.28 13.85
CA ALA A 96 18.38 -9.52 14.97
C ALA A 96 18.43 -10.41 16.21
N GLY A 97 19.09 -9.96 17.30
CA GLY A 97 19.29 -10.73 18.55
C GLY A 97 18.01 -11.11 19.32
N GLU A 98 16.86 -11.14 18.67
CA GLU A 98 15.59 -11.66 19.18
C GLU A 98 15.19 -12.90 18.37
N ARG A 99 14.68 -13.92 19.06
CA ARG A 99 14.17 -15.14 18.41
C ARG A 99 13.06 -14.78 17.41
N PRO A 100 13.19 -15.12 16.10
CA PRO A 100 12.18 -14.80 15.11
C PRO A 100 10.83 -15.42 15.45
N ALA A 101 9.73 -14.70 15.17
CA ALA A 101 8.38 -15.21 15.39
C ALA A 101 8.16 -16.51 14.57
N THR A 102 7.42 -17.47 15.13
CA THR A 102 7.15 -18.77 14.49
C THR A 102 6.68 -18.67 13.03
N PRO A 103 5.78 -17.74 12.64
CA PRO A 103 5.39 -17.60 11.23
C PRO A 103 6.54 -17.24 10.30
N LEU A 104 7.52 -16.44 10.75
CA LEU A 104 8.70 -16.10 9.95
C LEU A 104 9.63 -17.31 9.78
N ILE A 105 9.82 -18.12 10.84
CA ILE A 105 10.56 -19.39 10.76
C ILE A 105 9.87 -20.33 9.75
N CYS A 106 8.54 -20.46 9.84
CA CYS A 106 7.79 -21.30 8.91
C CYS A 106 7.82 -20.79 7.46
N ALA A 107 7.82 -19.48 7.23
CA ALA A 107 7.97 -18.89 5.90
C ALA A 107 9.34 -19.21 5.28
N PHE A 108 10.43 -19.10 6.05
CA PHE A 108 11.78 -19.49 5.62
C PHE A 108 11.85 -20.98 5.25
N ILE A 109 11.27 -21.86 6.09
CA ILE A 109 11.18 -23.30 5.76
C ILE A 109 10.38 -23.50 4.47
N ALA A 110 9.27 -22.78 4.28
CA ALA A 110 8.46 -22.89 3.07
C ALA A 110 9.25 -22.51 1.81
N GLU A 111 10.04 -21.44 1.85
CA GLU A 111 10.85 -20.95 0.74
C GLU A 111 11.95 -21.95 0.34
N HIS A 112 12.61 -22.56 1.33
CA HIS A 112 13.79 -23.39 1.09
C HIS A 112 13.56 -24.90 1.13
N ARG A 113 12.34 -25.37 1.47
CA ARG A 113 12.02 -26.82 1.57
C ARG A 113 12.31 -27.61 0.30
N ALA A 114 12.19 -27.00 -0.87
CA ALA A 114 12.46 -27.67 -2.15
C ALA A 114 13.96 -27.97 -2.35
N ARG A 115 14.84 -27.15 -1.74
CA ARG A 115 16.29 -27.25 -1.88
C ARG A 115 16.93 -28.13 -0.80
N PHE A 116 16.50 -27.99 0.46
CA PHE A 116 17.16 -28.66 1.60
C PHE A 116 16.26 -29.63 2.37
N GLY A 117 14.95 -29.71 2.04
CA GLY A 117 13.99 -30.48 2.82
C GLY A 117 13.64 -29.85 4.18
N VAL A 118 12.48 -30.22 4.74
CA VAL A 118 11.96 -29.62 5.98
C VAL A 118 12.76 -30.06 7.22
N ALA A 119 13.11 -31.34 7.31
CA ALA A 119 13.78 -31.89 8.49
C ALA A 119 15.22 -31.38 8.65
N PRO A 120 16.07 -31.28 7.60
CA PRO A 120 17.39 -30.69 7.71
C PRO A 120 17.34 -29.21 8.14
N ILE A 121 16.45 -28.41 7.54
CA ILE A 121 16.27 -27.00 7.92
C ILE A 121 15.87 -26.87 9.40
N CYS A 122 14.87 -27.64 9.87
CA CYS A 122 14.42 -27.58 11.26
C CYS A 122 15.53 -27.96 12.25
N ARG A 123 16.36 -28.95 11.89
CA ARG A 123 17.49 -29.40 12.71
C ARG A 123 18.51 -28.28 12.86
N VAL A 124 19.00 -27.74 11.74
CA VAL A 124 19.98 -26.64 11.74
C VAL A 124 19.46 -25.42 12.48
N LEU A 125 18.22 -25.00 12.23
CA LEU A 125 17.65 -23.85 12.94
C LEU A 125 17.53 -24.11 14.45
N THR A 126 17.16 -25.32 14.87
CA THR A 126 17.04 -25.68 16.29
C THR A 126 18.40 -25.69 16.99
N GLU A 127 19.43 -26.27 16.36
CA GLU A 127 20.80 -26.27 16.86
C GLU A 127 21.36 -24.86 17.03
N HIS A 128 20.91 -23.92 16.20
CA HIS A 128 21.33 -22.51 16.22
C HIS A 128 20.32 -21.58 16.93
N GLY A 129 19.56 -22.09 17.90
CA GLY A 129 18.74 -21.29 18.83
C GLY A 129 17.30 -20.97 18.37
N CYS A 130 16.92 -21.37 17.16
CA CYS A 130 15.56 -21.24 16.62
C CYS A 130 14.80 -22.57 16.74
N VAL A 131 14.38 -22.94 17.94
CA VAL A 131 13.69 -24.22 18.20
C VAL A 131 12.40 -24.33 17.37
N ILE A 132 12.38 -25.25 16.40
CA ILE A 132 11.21 -25.56 15.57
C ILE A 132 11.20 -27.04 15.16
N ALA A 133 10.02 -27.66 15.21
CA ALA A 133 9.82 -29.04 14.77
C ALA A 133 9.12 -29.10 13.40
N PRO A 134 9.37 -30.14 12.57
CA PRO A 134 8.65 -30.35 11.31
C PRO A 134 7.13 -30.34 11.47
N ARG A 135 6.60 -30.93 12.56
CA ARG A 135 5.16 -30.91 12.86
C ARG A 135 4.60 -29.49 12.98
N THR A 136 5.38 -28.56 13.52
CA THR A 136 4.98 -27.16 13.69
C THR A 136 4.88 -26.46 12.34
N PHE A 137 5.82 -26.75 11.43
CA PHE A 137 5.77 -26.27 10.05
C PHE A 137 4.55 -26.81 9.30
N TYR A 138 4.30 -28.12 9.35
CA TYR A 138 3.14 -28.70 8.66
C TYR A 138 1.80 -28.26 9.28
N ALA A 139 1.74 -28.09 10.60
CA ALA A 139 0.57 -27.52 11.28
C ALA A 139 0.32 -26.07 10.86
N TRP A 140 1.38 -25.27 10.71
CA TRP A 140 1.29 -23.91 10.17
C TRP A 140 0.83 -23.90 8.71
N LEU A 141 1.35 -24.81 7.88
CA LEU A 141 0.99 -24.93 6.47
C LEU A 141 -0.47 -25.34 6.25
N ALA A 142 -0.99 -26.22 7.11
CA ALA A 142 -2.37 -26.68 7.06
C ALA A 142 -3.36 -25.75 7.78
N ARG A 143 -2.88 -24.72 8.50
CA ARG A 143 -3.74 -23.87 9.31
C ARG A 143 -4.61 -22.99 8.40
N PRO A 144 -5.95 -23.03 8.54
CA PRO A 144 -6.80 -22.12 7.79
C PRO A 144 -6.52 -20.67 8.20
N PRO A 145 -6.74 -19.70 7.29
CA PRO A 145 -6.62 -18.28 7.64
C PRO A 145 -7.56 -17.96 8.81
N SER A 146 -7.05 -17.20 9.78
CA SER A 146 -7.87 -16.74 10.90
C SER A 146 -9.01 -15.85 10.40
N ALA A 147 -10.10 -15.74 11.16
CA ALA A 147 -11.19 -14.81 10.86
C ALA A 147 -10.69 -13.37 10.62
N ARG A 148 -9.67 -12.94 11.38
CA ARG A 148 -8.99 -11.66 11.17
C ARG A 148 -8.29 -11.58 9.82
N ALA A 149 -7.57 -12.64 9.42
CA ALA A 149 -6.89 -12.67 8.13
C ALA A 149 -7.89 -12.63 6.96
N LEU A 150 -8.98 -13.39 7.07
CA LEU A 150 -10.08 -13.33 6.09
C LEU A 150 -10.70 -11.93 6.01
N TRP A 151 -10.98 -11.31 7.16
CA TRP A 151 -11.51 -9.95 7.19
C TRP A 151 -10.54 -8.92 6.63
N ASP A 152 -9.24 -9.03 6.96
CA ASP A 152 -8.21 -8.18 6.38
C ASP A 152 -8.16 -8.33 4.84
N THR A 153 -8.33 -9.55 4.31
CA THR A 153 -8.43 -9.78 2.85
C THR A 153 -9.64 -9.09 2.25
N VAL A 154 -10.82 -9.23 2.86
CA VAL A 154 -12.06 -8.57 2.40
C VAL A 154 -11.88 -7.05 2.39
N ILE A 155 -11.37 -6.46 3.47
CA ILE A 155 -11.15 -5.01 3.55
C ILE A 155 -10.06 -4.56 2.56
N THR A 156 -9.04 -5.38 2.34
CA THR A 156 -8.01 -5.09 1.33
C THR A 156 -8.62 -5.00 -0.05
N GLU A 157 -9.51 -5.93 -0.43
CA GLU A 157 -10.21 -5.90 -1.72
C GLU A 157 -11.11 -4.66 -1.87
N VAL A 158 -11.87 -4.33 -0.81
CA VAL A 158 -12.69 -3.11 -0.79
C VAL A 158 -11.84 -1.86 -1.00
N LEU A 159 -10.69 -1.77 -0.32
CA LEU A 159 -9.76 -0.65 -0.46
C LEU A 159 -9.11 -0.63 -1.85
N ALA A 160 -8.73 -1.77 -2.40
CA ALA A 160 -8.17 -1.90 -3.74
C ALA A 160 -9.14 -1.31 -4.79
N GLY A 161 -10.45 -1.61 -4.67
CA GLY A 161 -11.49 -1.02 -5.51
C GLY A 161 -11.65 0.51 -5.43
N TYR A 162 -10.96 1.19 -4.50
CA TYR A 162 -10.83 2.65 -4.48
C TYR A 162 -9.47 3.13 -5.00
N TYR A 163 -8.37 2.52 -4.54
CA TYR A 163 -7.02 3.04 -4.77
C TYR A 163 -6.33 2.51 -6.02
N GLU A 164 -6.76 1.35 -6.52
CA GLU A 164 -6.21 0.75 -7.73
C GLU A 164 -6.99 1.20 -8.96
N PRO A 165 -6.30 1.38 -10.11
CA PRO A 165 -6.98 1.71 -11.35
C PRO A 165 -7.89 0.56 -11.81
N ASP A 166 -9.05 0.90 -12.35
CA ASP A 166 -9.92 -0.01 -13.07
C ASP A 166 -9.34 -0.38 -14.46
N GLU A 167 -10.10 -1.16 -15.23
CA GLU A 167 -9.73 -1.59 -16.59
C GLU A 167 -9.46 -0.42 -17.56
N HIS A 168 -9.97 0.78 -17.25
CA HIS A 168 -9.77 2.01 -18.03
C HIS A 168 -8.66 2.89 -17.43
N GLY A 169 -7.92 2.39 -16.43
CA GLY A 169 -6.87 3.13 -15.73
C GLY A 169 -7.38 4.22 -14.80
N ARG A 170 -8.68 4.21 -14.44
CA ARG A 170 -9.30 5.23 -13.59
C ARG A 170 -9.44 4.76 -12.16
N ARG A 171 -9.33 5.69 -11.23
CA ARG A 171 -9.57 5.45 -9.80
C ARG A 171 -10.83 6.17 -9.39
N LYS A 172 -11.52 5.66 -8.38
CA LYS A 172 -12.62 6.39 -7.75
C LYS A 172 -12.09 7.68 -7.11
N PRO A 173 -12.86 8.77 -7.11
CA PRO A 173 -12.47 10.02 -6.43
C PRO A 173 -12.04 9.85 -4.97
N GLU A 174 -12.61 8.88 -4.25
CA GLU A 174 -12.28 8.55 -2.86
C GLU A 174 -10.83 8.07 -2.68
N SER A 175 -10.14 7.68 -3.76
CA SER A 175 -8.68 7.43 -3.77
C SER A 175 -7.86 8.62 -3.27
N LEU A 176 -8.43 9.83 -3.30
CA LEU A 176 -7.81 11.04 -2.74
C LEU A 176 -7.76 11.01 -1.20
N TYR A 177 -8.54 10.17 -0.54
CA TYR A 177 -8.60 10.10 0.92
C TYR A 177 -7.36 9.45 1.53
N GLY A 178 -6.85 10.06 2.59
CA GLY A 178 -5.96 9.38 3.54
C GLY A 178 -6.76 8.48 4.47
N ALA A 179 -6.06 7.65 5.25
CA ALA A 179 -6.68 6.60 6.07
C ALA A 179 -7.80 7.07 6.99
N THR A 180 -7.68 8.24 7.62
CA THR A 180 -8.74 8.77 8.49
C THR A 180 -10.02 9.14 7.72
N LYS A 181 -9.90 9.72 6.51
CA LYS A 181 -11.08 10.02 5.68
C LYS A 181 -11.65 8.76 5.04
N MET A 182 -10.79 7.84 4.60
CA MET A 182 -11.22 6.56 4.05
C MET A 182 -11.96 5.73 5.10
N TRP A 183 -11.46 5.69 6.34
CA TRP A 183 -12.19 5.07 7.45
C TRP A 183 -13.59 5.66 7.63
N ALA A 184 -13.73 6.99 7.65
CA ALA A 184 -15.04 7.63 7.77
C ALA A 184 -15.94 7.36 6.55
N HIS A 185 -15.36 7.27 5.36
CA HIS A 185 -16.06 6.87 4.14
C HIS A 185 -16.61 5.45 4.25
N LEU A 186 -15.79 4.48 4.69
CA LEU A 186 -16.22 3.10 4.89
C LEU A 186 -17.34 2.98 5.94
N GLN A 187 -17.25 3.71 7.05
CA GLN A 187 -18.32 3.75 8.05
C GLN A 187 -19.65 4.27 7.45
N ARG A 188 -19.58 5.29 6.57
CA ARG A 188 -20.76 5.81 5.85
C ARG A 188 -21.33 4.82 4.83
N GLN A 189 -20.51 3.90 4.32
CA GLN A 189 -20.96 2.79 3.47
C GLN A 189 -21.46 1.58 4.28
N GLY A 190 -21.53 1.67 5.61
CA GLY A 190 -21.95 0.57 6.48
C GLY A 190 -20.86 -0.47 6.75
N ILE A 191 -19.62 -0.24 6.30
CA ILE A 191 -18.51 -1.17 6.47
C ILE A 191 -17.81 -0.87 7.80
N THR A 192 -18.11 -1.68 8.81
CA THR A 192 -17.55 -1.50 10.15
C THR A 192 -16.12 -2.01 10.22
N VAL A 193 -15.16 -1.08 10.32
CA VAL A 193 -13.74 -1.42 10.42
C VAL A 193 -13.01 -0.47 11.37
N ALA A 194 -12.07 -1.01 12.15
CA ALA A 194 -11.21 -0.20 13.01
C ALA A 194 -10.29 0.70 12.16
N ARG A 195 -10.15 1.97 12.56
CA ARG A 195 -9.27 2.94 11.88
C ARG A 195 -7.83 2.42 11.73
N CYS A 196 -7.29 1.78 12.77
CA CYS A 196 -5.94 1.22 12.75
C CYS A 196 -5.77 0.08 11.72
N THR A 197 -6.85 -0.65 11.40
CA THR A 197 -6.85 -1.66 10.33
C THR A 197 -6.75 -0.98 8.97
N VAL A 198 -7.54 0.06 8.70
CA VAL A 198 -7.45 0.83 7.45
C VAL A 198 -6.06 1.43 7.28
N GLU A 199 -5.52 2.07 8.33
CA GLU A 199 -4.16 2.66 8.32
C GLU A 199 -3.08 1.61 8.03
N ARG A 200 -3.18 0.43 8.66
CA ARG A 200 -2.23 -0.67 8.45
C ARG A 200 -2.33 -1.23 7.03
N LEU A 201 -3.53 -1.53 6.53
CA LEU A 201 -3.73 -2.13 5.21
C LEU A 201 -3.32 -1.16 4.09
N MET A 202 -3.67 0.13 4.21
CA MET A 202 -3.18 1.15 3.28
C MET A 202 -1.66 1.26 3.30
N ARG A 203 -1.03 1.21 4.48
CA ARG A 203 0.44 1.27 4.59
C ARG A 203 1.12 0.08 3.92
N VAL A 204 0.63 -1.14 4.15
CA VAL A 204 1.20 -2.37 3.59
C VAL A 204 1.08 -2.40 2.06
N ASN A 205 -0.04 -1.91 1.50
CA ASN A 205 -0.26 -1.84 0.06
C ASN A 205 0.28 -0.55 -0.60
N GLY A 206 0.91 0.34 0.18
CA GLY A 206 1.45 1.61 -0.34
C GLY A 206 0.40 2.65 -0.72
N TRP A 207 -0.88 2.43 -0.44
CA TRP A 207 -1.96 3.38 -0.73
C TRP A 207 -1.90 4.61 0.17
N ARG A 208 -2.01 5.79 -0.44
CA ARG A 208 -1.90 7.08 0.26
C ARG A 208 -2.90 8.06 -0.33
N GLY A 209 -3.54 8.82 0.56
CA GLY A 209 -4.33 9.97 0.15
C GLY A 209 -3.48 11.08 -0.44
N VAL A 210 -4.12 11.99 -1.14
CA VAL A 210 -3.42 13.14 -1.72
C VAL A 210 -2.99 14.11 -0.62
N THR A 211 -1.74 14.57 -0.70
CA THR A 211 -1.22 15.65 0.13
C THR A 211 -0.87 16.84 -0.77
N ARG A 212 -1.23 18.05 -0.34
CA ARG A 212 -0.70 19.27 -0.98
C ARG A 212 0.81 19.29 -0.89
N ARG A 213 1.48 19.37 -2.04
CA ARG A 213 2.92 19.66 -2.06
C ARG A 213 3.14 21.03 -1.44
N LYS A 214 4.15 21.16 -0.57
CA LYS A 214 4.54 22.44 0.04
C LYS A 214 4.84 23.43 -1.10
N LYS A 215 4.18 24.59 -1.10
CA LYS A 215 4.46 25.66 -2.08
C LYS A 215 5.93 26.07 -1.89
N VAL A 216 6.73 26.06 -2.96
CA VAL A 216 8.04 26.72 -2.94
C VAL A 216 7.76 28.19 -2.65
N ARG A 217 8.32 28.71 -1.56
CA ARG A 217 8.11 30.08 -1.12
C ARG A 217 8.91 30.99 -2.06
N THR A 218 8.26 31.52 -3.08
CA THR A 218 8.88 32.41 -4.09
C THR A 218 8.94 33.87 -3.65
N THR A 219 8.44 34.19 -2.46
CA THR A 219 8.46 35.56 -1.91
C THR A 219 9.05 35.53 -0.51
N VAL A 220 10.28 36.05 -0.38
CA VAL A 220 10.84 36.44 0.92
C VAL A 220 10.14 37.74 1.29
N ALA A 221 9.32 37.70 2.33
CA ALA A 221 8.58 38.87 2.79
C ALA A 221 9.54 39.87 3.42
N ASP A 222 9.36 41.16 3.12
CA ASP A 222 10.13 42.26 3.67
C ASP A 222 9.97 42.31 5.21
N PRO A 223 11.06 42.21 5.99
CA PRO A 223 11.02 42.33 7.44
C PRO A 223 10.51 43.69 7.95
N ALA A 224 10.52 44.73 7.12
CA ALA A 224 10.14 46.09 7.49
C ALA A 224 8.65 46.41 7.29
N ALA A 225 7.88 45.52 6.65
CA ALA A 225 6.44 45.73 6.51
C ALA A 225 5.74 45.55 7.88
N THR A 226 5.11 46.63 8.36
CA THR A 226 4.27 46.61 9.56
C THR A 226 3.23 45.50 9.42
N ARG A 227 3.41 44.41 10.18
CA ARG A 227 2.42 43.34 10.22
C ARG A 227 1.13 43.93 10.79
N ALA A 228 0.06 43.90 10.01
CA ALA A 228 -1.27 44.04 10.57
C ALA A 228 -1.38 43.02 11.72
N ALA A 229 -1.79 43.49 12.90
CA ALA A 229 -1.94 42.63 14.07
C ALA A 229 -2.83 41.43 13.72
N ASP A 230 -2.45 40.23 14.15
CA ASP A 230 -3.21 38.99 13.97
C ASP A 230 -4.44 39.01 14.88
N LEU A 231 -5.42 39.85 14.50
CA LEU A 231 -6.59 40.19 15.29
C LEU A 231 -7.71 39.14 15.19
N VAL A 232 -7.59 38.14 14.32
CA VAL A 232 -8.71 37.23 14.04
C VAL A 232 -8.25 35.79 14.05
N LYS A 233 -8.62 35.10 15.13
CA LYS A 233 -8.41 33.68 15.44
C LYS A 233 -9.09 32.72 14.45
N ARG A 234 -8.88 32.86 13.13
CA ARG A 234 -9.27 31.90 12.07
C ARG A 234 -10.74 31.43 12.12
N GLN A 235 -11.69 32.31 12.45
CA GLN A 235 -13.12 31.95 12.52
C GLN A 235 -13.81 32.10 11.16
N PHE A 236 -13.58 31.15 10.26
CA PHE A 236 -14.17 31.07 8.90
C PHE A 236 -15.64 30.56 8.88
N ARG A 237 -16.45 30.90 9.89
CA ARG A 237 -17.76 30.25 10.11
C ARG A 237 -18.88 31.30 10.12
N VAL A 238 -19.48 31.50 8.95
CA VAL A 238 -20.82 32.11 8.88
C VAL A 238 -21.84 31.14 9.48
N ARG A 239 -22.94 31.69 10.02
CA ARG A 239 -23.94 30.91 10.78
C ARG A 239 -25.00 30.25 9.90
N ALA A 240 -25.13 30.67 8.65
CA ALA A 240 -26.13 30.19 7.71
C ALA A 240 -25.58 30.20 6.27
N PRO A 241 -26.10 29.33 5.37
CA PRO A 241 -25.91 29.47 3.94
C PRO A 241 -26.38 30.84 3.43
N ASN A 242 -25.91 31.25 2.25
CA ASN A 242 -26.27 32.49 1.56
C ASN A 242 -25.96 33.78 2.34
N VAL A 243 -25.11 33.73 3.38
CA VAL A 243 -24.66 34.93 4.11
C VAL A 243 -23.44 35.56 3.44
N LEU A 244 -22.47 34.74 3.05
CA LEU A 244 -21.21 35.18 2.44
C LEU A 244 -20.87 34.28 1.26
N LEU A 245 -20.77 34.88 0.08
CA LEU A 245 -20.33 34.26 -1.15
C LEU A 245 -18.95 34.80 -1.53
N VAL A 246 -17.95 33.94 -1.55
CA VAL A 246 -16.59 34.29 -1.95
C VAL A 246 -16.38 33.87 -3.40
N ALA A 247 -15.84 34.76 -4.24
CA ALA A 247 -15.43 34.41 -5.59
C ALA A 247 -13.96 34.69 -5.87
N ASP A 248 -13.33 33.72 -6.49
CA ASP A 248 -11.95 33.84 -6.99
C ASP A 248 -11.80 32.95 -8.22
N PHE A 249 -10.72 33.14 -8.96
CA PHE A 249 -10.39 32.32 -10.11
C PHE A 249 -8.94 31.85 -10.09
N THR A 250 -8.70 30.79 -10.83
CA THR A 250 -7.36 30.27 -11.04
C THR A 250 -7.13 29.96 -12.51
N TYR A 251 -5.90 29.63 -12.87
CA TYR A 251 -5.55 29.18 -14.21
C TYR A 251 -5.02 27.75 -14.18
N VAL A 252 -5.35 27.00 -15.22
CA VAL A 252 -4.96 25.63 -15.52
C VAL A 252 -4.16 25.64 -16.81
N ARG A 253 -2.95 25.08 -16.78
CA ARG A 253 -2.09 24.98 -17.96
C ARG A 253 -2.48 23.75 -18.79
N LEU A 254 -2.81 23.97 -20.06
CA LEU A 254 -3.00 22.91 -21.05
C LEU A 254 -1.66 22.30 -21.48
N ALA A 255 -1.70 21.12 -22.08
CA ALA A 255 -0.54 20.44 -22.64
C ALA A 255 0.14 21.26 -23.74
N THR A 256 -0.62 22.11 -24.44
CA THR A 256 -0.15 23.06 -25.46
C THR A 256 0.60 24.26 -24.88
N GLY A 257 0.57 24.47 -23.56
CA GLY A 257 1.15 25.64 -22.90
C GLY A 257 0.17 26.80 -22.71
N VAL A 258 -0.99 26.78 -23.38
CA VAL A 258 -2.06 27.77 -23.20
C VAL A 258 -2.74 27.61 -21.84
N PHE A 259 -3.26 28.70 -21.29
CA PHE A 259 -3.98 28.70 -20.02
C PHE A 259 -5.49 28.78 -20.21
N VAL A 260 -6.20 28.00 -19.39
CA VAL A 260 -7.65 28.10 -19.19
C VAL A 260 -7.89 28.65 -17.79
N TYR A 261 -8.71 29.69 -17.68
CA TYR A 261 -9.13 30.27 -16.41
C TYR A 261 -10.35 29.52 -15.88
N THR A 262 -10.45 29.37 -14.56
CA THR A 262 -11.58 28.72 -13.88
C THR A 262 -11.97 29.56 -12.68
N ALA A 263 -13.17 30.13 -12.71
CA ALA A 263 -13.76 30.87 -11.60
C ALA A 263 -14.61 29.95 -10.73
N PHE A 264 -14.62 30.22 -9.44
CA PHE A 264 -15.49 29.58 -8.47
C PHE A 264 -16.25 30.63 -7.67
N ALA A 265 -17.53 30.37 -7.39
CA ALA A 265 -18.35 31.05 -6.41
C ALA A 265 -18.67 30.06 -5.29
N ILE A 266 -18.24 30.38 -4.07
CA ILE A 266 -18.20 29.47 -2.93
C ILE A 266 -19.01 30.07 -1.78
N ASP A 267 -19.99 29.32 -1.28
CA ASP A 267 -20.71 29.66 -0.07
C ASP A 267 -19.85 29.35 1.16
N ALA A 268 -19.62 30.35 2.01
CA ALA A 268 -18.72 30.23 3.17
C ALA A 268 -19.26 29.34 4.31
N TYR A 269 -20.56 29.00 4.31
CA TYR A 269 -21.17 28.20 5.38
C TYR A 269 -20.67 26.77 5.39
N ALA A 270 -20.94 26.02 4.33
CA ALA A 270 -20.44 24.66 4.16
C ALA A 270 -19.14 24.61 3.36
N GLY A 271 -18.75 25.73 2.72
CA GLY A 271 -17.69 25.74 1.71
C GLY A 271 -18.15 25.11 0.40
N ARG A 272 -19.46 25.14 0.12
CA ARG A 272 -20.09 24.55 -1.08
C ARG A 272 -19.78 25.41 -2.29
N ILE A 273 -19.39 24.79 -3.40
CA ILE A 273 -19.19 25.49 -4.67
C ILE A 273 -20.57 25.61 -5.33
N VAL A 274 -21.13 26.82 -5.33
CA VAL A 274 -22.47 27.09 -5.84
C VAL A 274 -22.47 27.60 -7.28
N GLY A 275 -21.31 28.05 -7.77
CA GLY A 275 -21.14 28.40 -9.17
C GLY A 275 -19.69 28.24 -9.62
N TRP A 276 -19.51 27.96 -10.90
CA TRP A 276 -18.20 27.88 -11.53
C TRP A 276 -18.31 28.08 -13.05
N THR A 277 -17.22 28.53 -13.66
CA THR A 277 -17.10 28.73 -15.12
C THR A 277 -15.65 28.55 -15.56
N CYS A 278 -15.41 27.92 -16.71
CA CYS A 278 -14.09 27.91 -17.36
C CYS A 278 -14.06 28.86 -18.57
N SER A 279 -12.90 29.45 -18.87
CA SER A 279 -12.74 30.32 -20.04
C SER A 279 -11.32 30.28 -20.60
N ALA A 280 -11.19 30.42 -21.92
CA ALA A 280 -9.91 30.62 -22.60
C ALA A 280 -9.42 32.08 -22.53
N SER A 281 -10.25 33.04 -22.11
CA SER A 281 -9.91 34.46 -21.97
C SER A 281 -9.96 34.91 -20.50
N LYS A 282 -9.09 35.86 -20.14
CA LYS A 282 -9.01 36.46 -18.79
C LYS A 282 -10.04 37.59 -18.58
N GLU A 283 -10.91 37.85 -19.55
CA GLU A 283 -11.94 38.87 -19.44
C GLU A 283 -12.91 38.60 -18.27
N ASP A 284 -13.33 39.66 -17.57
CA ASP A 284 -14.24 39.64 -16.40
C ASP A 284 -15.59 38.89 -16.62
N ARG A 285 -15.94 38.59 -17.88
CA ARG A 285 -17.17 37.88 -18.25
C ARG A 285 -17.35 36.52 -17.56
N PHE A 286 -16.28 35.74 -17.34
CA PHE A 286 -16.43 34.37 -16.83
C PHE A 286 -16.68 34.32 -15.32
N VAL A 287 -16.16 35.29 -14.55
CA VAL A 287 -16.47 35.43 -13.12
C VAL A 287 -17.93 35.80 -12.93
N ARG A 288 -18.43 36.78 -13.69
CA ARG A 288 -19.86 37.13 -13.72
C ARG A 288 -20.75 35.94 -14.02
N GLN A 289 -20.33 35.07 -14.94
CA GLN A 289 -21.07 33.85 -15.26
C GLN A 289 -21.10 32.86 -14.09
N ALA A 290 -20.01 32.73 -13.33
CA ALA A 290 -19.99 31.89 -12.13
C ALA A 290 -20.94 32.41 -11.04
N ILE A 291 -21.04 33.73 -10.88
CA ILE A 291 -22.01 34.38 -9.97
C ILE A 291 -23.45 34.14 -10.42
N ARG A 292 -23.75 34.34 -11.72
CA ARG A 292 -25.09 34.07 -12.27
C ARG A 292 -25.48 32.60 -12.09
N HIS A 293 -24.54 31.69 -12.30
CA HIS A 293 -24.74 30.26 -12.05
C HIS A 293 -25.09 30.01 -10.56
N ALA A 294 -24.37 30.64 -9.62
CA ALA A 294 -24.68 30.55 -8.20
C ALA A 294 -26.09 31.04 -7.85
N ALA A 295 -26.48 32.22 -8.36
CA ALA A 295 -27.82 32.76 -8.13
C ALA A 295 -28.91 31.85 -8.71
N GLN A 296 -28.72 31.34 -9.93
CA GLN A 296 -29.67 30.43 -10.57
C GLN A 296 -29.78 29.10 -9.82
N LEU A 297 -28.66 28.52 -9.36
CA LEU A 297 -28.67 27.31 -8.56
C LEU A 297 -29.47 27.50 -7.28
N ARG A 298 -29.19 28.59 -6.55
CA ARG A 298 -29.89 28.94 -5.31
C ARG A 298 -31.37 29.18 -5.50
N PHE A 299 -31.75 29.86 -6.58
CA PHE A 299 -33.15 30.04 -6.97
C PHE A 299 -33.84 28.69 -7.23
N ASN A 300 -33.21 27.81 -8.01
CA ASN A 300 -33.77 26.49 -8.33
C ASN A 300 -33.91 25.58 -7.08
N GLU A 301 -33.05 25.77 -6.08
CA GLU A 301 -33.11 25.07 -4.80
C GLU A 301 -34.16 25.65 -3.83
N GLY A 302 -34.92 26.68 -4.24
CA GLY A 302 -35.88 27.35 -3.37
C GLY A 302 -35.25 28.22 -2.28
N ASN A 303 -33.95 28.48 -2.37
CA ASN A 303 -33.18 29.28 -1.41
C ASN A 303 -32.48 30.46 -2.11
N PRO A 304 -33.22 31.35 -2.81
CA PRO A 304 -32.64 32.43 -3.61
C PRO A 304 -31.78 33.39 -2.77
N LEU A 305 -30.87 34.09 -3.45
CA LEU A 305 -30.06 35.15 -2.85
C LEU A 305 -30.95 36.40 -2.71
N MET A 306 -31.21 36.83 -1.47
CA MET A 306 -32.27 37.81 -1.15
C MET A 306 -31.77 39.26 -1.07
N GLY A 307 -30.63 39.59 -1.69
CA GLY A 307 -30.08 40.96 -1.67
C GLY A 307 -29.37 41.34 -0.37
N ASN A 308 -29.20 40.38 0.56
CA ASN A 308 -28.44 40.55 1.81
C ASN A 308 -27.17 39.68 1.85
N THR A 309 -26.91 38.90 0.80
CA THR A 309 -25.72 38.07 0.68
C THR A 309 -24.52 38.92 0.36
N ILE A 310 -23.50 38.87 1.20
CA ILE A 310 -22.25 39.60 0.99
C ILE A 310 -21.42 38.88 -0.08
N HIS A 311 -20.94 39.61 -1.08
CA HIS A 311 -19.97 39.14 -2.05
C HIS A 311 -18.58 39.69 -1.76
N HIS A 312 -17.60 38.79 -1.64
CA HIS A 312 -16.20 39.14 -1.43
C HIS A 312 -15.30 38.60 -2.57
N SER A 313 -14.40 39.45 -3.06
CA SER A 313 -13.33 39.08 -4.02
C SER A 313 -12.10 39.98 -3.88
N ASP A 314 -10.91 39.39 -3.96
CA ASP A 314 -9.60 40.07 -3.74
C ASP A 314 -8.99 40.65 -5.04
N ALA A 315 -9.64 40.46 -6.19
CA ALA A 315 -9.10 40.90 -7.48
C ALA A 315 -9.44 42.38 -7.78
N GLY A 316 -8.83 43.28 -7.02
CA GLY A 316 -9.06 44.73 -7.01
C GLY A 316 -8.87 45.53 -8.32
N SER A 317 -8.58 44.91 -9.47
CA SER A 317 -8.49 45.62 -10.76
C SER A 317 -9.42 45.11 -11.87
N GLN A 318 -10.07 43.95 -11.71
CA GLN A 318 -11.06 43.43 -12.68
C GLN A 318 -12.51 43.62 -12.21
N TYR A 319 -12.71 43.79 -10.90
CA TYR A 319 -14.02 43.80 -10.22
C TYR A 319 -14.60 45.20 -10.00
N THR A 320 -13.88 46.25 -10.40
CA THR A 320 -14.30 47.65 -10.30
C THR A 320 -15.11 48.14 -11.50
N SER A 321 -15.49 47.25 -12.43
CA SER A 321 -16.31 47.64 -13.59
C SER A 321 -17.79 47.83 -13.19
N VAL A 322 -18.43 48.87 -13.72
CA VAL A 322 -19.87 49.16 -13.49
C VAL A 322 -20.75 47.94 -13.79
N ARG A 323 -20.43 47.21 -14.87
CA ARG A 323 -21.12 45.98 -15.27
C ARG A 323 -20.99 44.83 -14.28
N PHE A 324 -19.91 44.81 -13.49
CA PHE A 324 -19.73 43.83 -12.42
C PHE A 324 -20.64 44.14 -11.24
N GLY A 325 -20.70 45.41 -10.81
CA GLY A 325 -21.65 45.89 -9.80
C GLY A 325 -23.10 45.60 -10.18
N GLU A 326 -23.51 45.90 -11.42
CA GLU A 326 -24.85 45.55 -11.93
C GLU A 326 -25.14 44.05 -11.85
N THR A 327 -24.17 43.20 -12.21
CA THR A 327 -24.35 41.75 -12.16
C THR A 327 -24.51 41.25 -10.72
N LEU A 328 -23.78 41.82 -9.76
CA LEU A 328 -23.95 41.49 -8.35
C LEU A 328 -25.35 41.86 -7.86
N THR A 329 -25.78 43.10 -8.10
CA THR A 329 -27.11 43.58 -7.68
C THR A 329 -28.22 42.74 -8.30
N LEU A 330 -28.17 42.48 -9.62
CA LEU A 330 -29.15 41.62 -10.32
C LEU A 330 -29.14 40.16 -9.85
N SER A 331 -28.03 39.71 -9.26
CA SER A 331 -27.89 38.36 -8.71
C SER A 331 -28.24 38.28 -7.20
N GLY A 332 -28.74 39.37 -6.60
CA GLY A 332 -29.10 39.41 -5.18
C GLY A 332 -27.89 39.48 -4.23
N LEU A 333 -26.75 39.99 -4.71
CA LEU A 333 -25.51 40.13 -3.95
C LEU A 333 -25.19 41.59 -3.64
N VAL A 334 -24.61 41.83 -2.46
CA VAL A 334 -24.07 43.14 -2.06
C VAL A 334 -22.54 43.08 -2.14
N ALA A 335 -21.94 43.98 -2.92
CA ALA A 335 -20.49 44.06 -3.04
C ALA A 335 -19.87 44.56 -1.72
N SER A 336 -18.95 43.78 -1.15
CA SER A 336 -18.04 44.28 -0.11
C SER A 336 -16.71 44.66 -0.76
N ILE A 337 -16.48 45.97 -0.95
CA ILE A 337 -15.19 46.51 -1.36
C ILE A 337 -14.46 46.93 -0.08
N GLY A 338 -13.31 46.30 0.16
CA GLY A 338 -12.66 46.17 1.47
C GLY A 338 -12.53 47.42 2.33
N THR A 339 -12.88 47.26 3.61
CA THR A 339 -12.22 47.96 4.72
C THR A 339 -11.97 46.96 5.87
N VAL A 340 -10.69 46.83 6.24
CA VAL A 340 -10.11 46.19 7.45
C VAL A 340 -10.88 44.94 7.95
N GLY A 341 -11.00 43.97 7.05
CA GLY A 341 -11.26 42.54 7.29
C GLY A 341 -10.67 41.64 6.20
N ASP A 342 -9.92 42.23 5.27
CA ASP A 342 -9.71 41.77 3.89
C ASP A 342 -8.77 40.56 3.74
N ALA A 343 -8.00 40.20 4.76
CA ALA A 343 -7.10 39.05 4.70
C ALA A 343 -7.79 37.70 4.96
N PHE A 344 -9.03 37.70 5.49
CA PHE A 344 -9.67 36.49 6.04
C PHE A 344 -10.57 35.76 5.05
N ASP A 345 -11.27 36.47 4.17
CA ASP A 345 -12.27 35.89 3.25
C ASP A 345 -11.64 35.23 2.01
N ASN A 346 -10.50 35.77 1.52
CA ASN A 346 -9.77 35.16 0.41
C ASN A 346 -9.15 33.79 0.79
N ALA A 347 -8.86 33.53 2.07
CA ALA A 347 -8.27 32.26 2.51
C ALA A 347 -9.16 31.04 2.21
N LEU A 348 -10.49 31.20 2.20
CA LEU A 348 -11.44 30.14 1.81
C LEU A 348 -11.31 29.82 0.32
N ALA A 349 -11.27 30.84 -0.53
CA ALA A 349 -11.12 30.69 -1.96
C ALA A 349 -9.75 30.12 -2.33
N GLU A 350 -8.67 30.64 -1.75
CA GLU A 350 -7.32 30.10 -1.89
C GLU A 350 -7.24 28.62 -1.48
N THR A 351 -7.93 28.26 -0.39
CA THR A 351 -8.03 26.88 0.04
C THR A 351 -8.78 26.05 -0.99
N THR A 352 -9.93 26.51 -1.49
CA THR A 352 -10.69 25.73 -2.47
C THR A 352 -9.92 25.56 -3.79
N ILE A 353 -9.28 26.61 -4.28
CA ILE A 353 -8.40 26.60 -5.46
C ILE A 353 -7.21 25.66 -5.26
N GLY A 354 -6.58 25.69 -4.08
CA GLY A 354 -5.51 24.77 -3.76
C GLY A 354 -5.96 23.31 -3.72
N LEU A 355 -7.23 23.03 -3.37
CA LEU A 355 -7.80 21.68 -3.41
C LEU A 355 -8.03 21.31 -4.86
N TYR A 356 -8.71 22.15 -5.64
CA TYR A 356 -8.95 21.95 -7.07
C TYR A 356 -7.65 21.62 -7.83
N LYS A 357 -6.58 22.40 -7.61
CA LYS A 357 -5.29 22.14 -8.28
C LYS A 357 -4.65 20.81 -7.89
N THR A 358 -4.85 20.37 -6.65
CA THR A 358 -4.21 19.16 -6.09
C THR A 358 -5.02 17.90 -6.37
N GLU A 359 -6.34 18.01 -6.24
CA GLU A 359 -7.31 16.92 -6.33
C GLU A 359 -7.78 16.70 -7.76
N ALA A 360 -8.02 17.76 -8.54
CA ALA A 360 -8.54 17.68 -9.90
C ALA A 360 -7.44 17.87 -10.96
N VAL A 361 -6.72 18.98 -10.92
CA VAL A 361 -5.84 19.40 -12.04
C VAL A 361 -4.54 18.58 -12.11
N ARG A 362 -4.09 17.96 -11.02
CA ARG A 362 -2.84 17.18 -10.99
C ARG A 362 -2.86 16.02 -12.00
N ALA A 363 -1.71 15.67 -12.59
CA ALA A 363 -1.63 14.71 -13.69
C ALA A 363 -2.17 13.30 -13.35
N ASP A 364 -1.97 12.82 -12.13
CA ASP A 364 -2.45 11.51 -11.63
C ASP A 364 -3.83 11.60 -10.96
N SER A 365 -4.57 12.70 -11.14
CA SER A 365 -5.89 12.89 -10.58
C SER A 365 -6.91 11.87 -11.11
N PRO A 366 -7.81 11.34 -10.26
CA PRO A 366 -8.91 10.48 -10.70
C PRO A 366 -9.92 11.20 -11.62
N PHE A 367 -9.92 12.54 -11.63
CA PHE A 367 -10.78 13.35 -12.50
C PHE A 367 -10.19 13.58 -13.89
N ARG A 368 -8.92 13.20 -14.12
CA ARG A 368 -8.30 13.30 -15.44
C ARG A 368 -8.61 12.08 -16.29
N ARG A 369 -8.95 12.34 -17.54
CA ARG A 369 -9.12 11.32 -18.61
C ARG A 369 -7.92 11.25 -19.55
N GLY A 370 -6.86 12.02 -19.24
CA GLY A 370 -5.66 12.18 -20.05
C GLY A 370 -5.02 13.56 -19.87
N PRO A 371 -4.09 13.95 -20.76
CA PRO A 371 -3.59 15.32 -20.84
C PRO A 371 -4.73 16.30 -21.16
N LEU A 372 -4.72 17.47 -20.52
CA LEU A 372 -5.69 18.54 -20.81
C LEU A 372 -5.24 19.28 -22.06
N GLN A 373 -5.95 19.15 -23.17
CA GLN A 373 -5.58 19.73 -24.46
C GLN A 373 -6.44 20.94 -24.84
N ARG A 374 -7.70 20.95 -24.41
CA ARG A 374 -8.72 21.93 -24.81
C ARG A 374 -9.50 22.45 -23.60
N LEU A 375 -10.23 23.54 -23.79
CA LEU A 375 -11.14 24.12 -22.79
C LEU A 375 -12.12 23.07 -22.24
N THR A 376 -12.74 22.28 -23.12
CA THR A 376 -13.71 21.23 -22.75
C THR A 376 -13.12 20.17 -21.81
N ASP A 377 -11.83 19.86 -21.92
CA ASP A 377 -11.18 18.91 -21.00
C ASP A 377 -11.14 19.47 -19.57
N VAL A 378 -10.93 20.79 -19.43
CA VAL A 378 -10.95 21.48 -18.14
C VAL A 378 -12.37 21.62 -17.63
N GLU A 379 -13.35 21.88 -18.50
CA GLU A 379 -14.77 21.97 -18.12
C GLU A 379 -15.29 20.64 -17.58
N LEU A 380 -15.04 19.53 -18.28
CA LEU A 380 -15.45 18.19 -17.83
C LEU A 380 -14.78 17.81 -16.51
N LEU A 381 -13.48 18.08 -16.39
CA LEU A 381 -12.73 17.85 -15.16
C LEU A 381 -13.28 18.68 -13.99
N THR A 382 -13.60 19.95 -14.24
CA THR A 382 -14.16 20.86 -13.23
C THR A 382 -15.55 20.42 -12.82
N ALA A 383 -16.41 20.04 -13.78
CA ALA A 383 -17.75 19.54 -13.52
C ALA A 383 -17.74 18.29 -12.64
N ASP A 384 -16.97 17.27 -13.04
CA ASP A 384 -16.85 16.00 -12.30
C ASP A 384 -16.32 16.26 -10.87
N TRP A 385 -15.30 17.13 -10.73
CA TRP A 385 -14.73 17.45 -9.42
C TRP A 385 -15.67 18.29 -8.57
N VAL A 386 -16.33 19.32 -9.09
CA VAL A 386 -17.26 20.17 -8.34
C VAL A 386 -18.46 19.35 -7.85
N HIS A 387 -18.98 18.45 -8.69
CA HIS A 387 -20.04 17.54 -8.29
C HIS A 387 -19.58 16.70 -7.09
N TRP A 388 -18.49 15.95 -7.23
CA TRP A 388 -17.94 15.13 -6.13
C TRP A 388 -17.59 15.97 -4.89
N TYR A 389 -17.00 17.15 -5.07
CA TYR A 389 -16.63 18.06 -4.00
C TYR A 389 -17.84 18.45 -3.13
N ASN A 390 -18.98 18.72 -3.77
CA ASN A 390 -20.20 19.11 -3.08
C ASN A 390 -20.95 17.91 -2.48
N THR A 391 -21.05 16.80 -3.21
CA THR A 391 -21.97 15.70 -2.87
C THR A 391 -21.33 14.54 -2.11
N SER A 392 -20.00 14.36 -2.22
CA SER A 392 -19.31 13.17 -1.69
C SER A 392 -18.06 13.49 -0.89
N ARG A 393 -17.42 14.64 -1.10
CA ARG A 393 -16.13 14.95 -0.47
C ARG A 393 -16.27 15.20 1.03
N LEU A 394 -15.68 14.32 1.84
CA LEU A 394 -15.74 14.45 3.30
C LEU A 394 -14.90 15.64 3.79
N MET A 395 -15.57 16.56 4.49
CA MET A 395 -14.98 17.77 5.06
C MET A 395 -14.71 17.62 6.56
N HIS A 396 -13.45 17.77 6.99
CA HIS A 396 -13.11 17.70 8.41
C HIS A 396 -13.85 18.77 9.23
N ARG A 397 -13.96 20.00 8.70
CA ARG A 397 -14.66 21.12 9.37
C ARG A 397 -16.16 20.89 9.56
N LEU A 398 -16.76 19.98 8.77
CA LEU A 398 -18.19 19.67 8.79
C LEU A 398 -18.49 18.34 9.52
N GLY A 399 -17.52 17.77 10.25
CA GLY A 399 -17.73 16.48 10.91
C GLY A 399 -17.63 15.27 9.99
N ARG A 400 -16.92 15.40 8.86
CA ARG A 400 -16.76 14.35 7.82
C ARG A 400 -18.06 14.01 7.09
N ILE A 401 -18.84 15.04 6.76
CA ILE A 401 -19.92 14.95 5.77
C ILE A 401 -19.65 15.89 4.59
N PRO A 402 -20.29 15.67 3.43
CA PRO A 402 -20.20 16.54 2.26
C PRO A 402 -20.84 17.93 2.48
N PRO A 403 -20.38 18.98 1.76
CA PRO A 403 -20.97 20.31 1.83
C PRO A 403 -22.49 20.36 1.60
N THR A 404 -22.99 19.67 0.57
CA THR A 404 -24.42 19.65 0.28
C THR A 404 -25.22 19.03 1.44
N GLU A 405 -24.78 17.90 1.98
CA GLU A 405 -25.45 17.25 3.12
C GLU A 405 -25.52 18.17 4.35
N TYR A 406 -24.43 18.91 4.62
CA TYR A 406 -24.39 19.86 5.73
C TYR A 406 -25.39 21.02 5.54
N GLU A 407 -25.53 21.55 4.32
CA GLU A 407 -26.56 22.55 4.02
C GLU A 407 -27.97 21.98 4.09
N THR A 408 -28.21 20.77 3.59
CA THR A 408 -29.52 20.12 3.65
C THR A 408 -29.99 19.96 5.10
N ILE A 409 -29.11 19.57 6.02
CA ILE A 409 -29.42 19.48 7.45
C ILE A 409 -29.82 20.84 8.02
N TYR A 410 -29.12 21.91 7.62
CA TYR A 410 -29.47 23.28 8.06
C TYR A 410 -30.88 23.66 7.61
N TYR A 411 -31.18 23.52 6.32
CA TYR A 411 -32.49 23.89 5.79
C TYR A 411 -33.61 23.06 6.40
N ALA A 412 -33.43 21.74 6.54
CA ALA A 412 -34.42 20.87 7.17
C ALA A 412 -34.70 21.27 8.64
N THR A 413 -33.66 21.66 9.39
CA THR A 413 -33.80 22.11 10.78
C THR A 413 -34.56 23.43 10.87
N ASN A 414 -34.27 24.38 9.99
CA ASN A 414 -34.96 25.67 9.96
C ASN A 414 -36.42 25.55 9.52
N THR A 415 -36.73 24.72 8.52
CA THR A 415 -38.12 24.48 8.09
C THR A 415 -38.95 23.91 9.23
N ALA A 416 -38.44 22.90 9.94
CA ALA A 416 -39.10 22.32 11.11
C ALA A 416 -39.32 23.34 12.24
N GLN A 417 -38.37 24.25 12.46
CA GLN A 417 -38.51 25.33 13.45
C GLN A 417 -39.56 26.37 13.02
N SER A 418 -39.66 26.70 11.74
CA SER A 418 -40.69 27.63 11.24
C SER A 418 -42.10 27.03 11.30
N GLU A 419 -42.25 25.74 10.99
CA GLU A 419 -43.54 25.03 11.09
C GLU A 419 -43.99 24.91 12.55
N ALA A 420 -43.07 24.66 13.49
CA ALA A 420 -43.40 24.63 14.91
C ALA A 420 -43.73 26.02 15.51
N ALA A 421 -43.28 27.10 14.88
CA ALA A 421 -43.53 28.48 15.33
C ALA A 421 -44.84 29.07 14.80
N HIS A 422 -45.45 28.45 13.79
CA HIS A 422 -46.72 28.87 13.17
C HIS A 422 -47.70 27.68 13.10
N PRO A 423 -48.31 27.27 14.24
CA PRO A 423 -49.30 26.20 14.29
C PRO A 423 -50.64 26.56 13.62
#